data_AF-A0A975S9U0-F1
#
_entry.id   AF-A0A975S9U0-F1
#
_cell.length_a   1.000
_cell.length_b   1.000
_cell.length_c   1.000
_cell.angle_alpha   90.00
_cell.angle_beta   90.00
_cell.angle_gamma   90.00
#
_symmetry.space_group_name_H-M   'P 1'
#
loop_
_entity.id
_entity.type
_entity.pdbx_description
1 polymer ?
#
loop_
_entity_poly.entity_id
_entity_poly.type
_entity_poly.pdbx_seq_one_letter_code
_entity_poly.pdbx_strand_id
1 'polypeptide(L)'
;MKKELLSNILIKIVASIFFLLMTINSILVFTKTAVFPKYYQEILYYKNDNAIVNIILLIVFSIVILIFSKYLQKVINIKRLVLLVMIYMFILSLLFAILRRDYVQFDPFNVIAQAKNFIRDNYTGLDRGNNYLYIYSHQITTVFLFQIILSLFGMTTFILYIMQCFSISYIVFMLYKIADILFKNKEINYITVILSAVCFPLIFYVSFLYGILPGMFLALLSFYNIIKYLKEGFWYNLIIAIISINIAILFIGNNLINLLSIFSVLTIYLIKKIDKKLFLFIIYSIFFMLSFKSIIINYYQTVSQKDIPQGVNKITWVAMGMQEGDREAGFFNGFNYDIMTEENYDNSKIVEISRKSIKQRLAVFKNNPSYAYDFYSRKYESQFIDPTFQSLLITAPQKSIEDNSTFLLRVKNKIVEQIYFGNLSKILFYLMKVFQLFIYLFTLIFSIIIFKRRDELYLFIPISFIGGSIFHIIWEAKSRYIFPYFVFLIPLAACSFVYTKNYLKNIIFRKEKYYE
;
A
#
# COMPACT_ATOMS: atom_id res chain seq x y z
N MET A 1 23.32 -1.62 30.01
CA MET A 1 23.89 -0.38 29.40
C MET A 1 24.25 -0.53 27.92
N LYS A 2 25.22 -1.37 27.50
CA LYS A 2 25.62 -1.48 26.07
C LYS A 2 24.49 -1.94 25.11
N LYS A 3 23.66 -2.92 25.51
CA LYS A 3 22.53 -3.44 24.68
C LYS A 3 21.43 -2.41 24.46
N GLU A 4 21.06 -1.68 25.51
CA GLU A 4 20.06 -0.61 25.44
C GLU A 4 20.54 0.57 24.61
N LEU A 5 21.83 0.93 24.73
CA LEU A 5 22.46 1.92 23.87
C LEU A 5 22.39 1.51 22.39
N LEU A 6 22.75 0.26 22.06
CA LEU A 6 22.68 -0.26 20.69
C LEU A 6 21.26 -0.20 20.12
N SER A 7 20.26 -0.70 20.87
CA SER A 7 18.86 -0.65 20.43
C SER A 7 18.38 0.79 20.22
N ASN A 8 18.73 1.71 21.14
CA ASN A 8 18.42 3.13 20.99
C ASN A 8 19.08 3.77 19.75
N ILE A 9 20.31 3.37 19.40
CA ILE A 9 20.98 3.83 18.18
C ILE A 9 20.21 3.36 16.95
N LEU A 10 19.84 2.08 16.89
CA LEU A 10 19.06 1.53 15.77
C LEU A 10 17.72 2.25 15.60
N ILE A 11 17.00 2.50 16.70
CA ILE A 11 15.73 3.25 16.67
C ILE A 11 15.93 4.65 16.10
N LYS A 12 17.01 5.34 16.48
CA LYS A 12 17.35 6.68 15.96
C LYS A 12 17.73 6.64 14.48
N ILE A 13 18.43 5.61 14.00
CA ILE A 13 18.76 5.44 12.59
C ILE A 13 17.48 5.31 11.77
N VAL A 14 16.57 4.42 12.19
CA VAL A 14 15.25 4.26 11.53
C VAL A 14 14.48 5.59 11.56
N ALA A 15 14.43 6.27 12.71
CA ALA A 15 13.76 7.56 12.83
C ALA A 15 14.37 8.64 11.91
N SER A 16 15.69 8.62 11.69
CA SER A 16 16.40 9.57 10.81
C SER A 16 16.06 9.34 9.34
N ILE A 17 16.11 8.08 8.89
CA ILE A 17 15.73 7.71 7.52
C ILE A 17 14.25 8.05 7.27
N PHE A 18 13.39 7.73 8.25
CA PHE A 18 11.98 8.06 8.18
C PHE A 18 11.74 9.58 8.14
N PHE A 19 12.41 10.35 9.01
CA PHE A 19 12.35 11.82 9.01
C PHE A 19 12.75 12.39 7.64
N LEU A 20 13.84 11.90 7.05
CA LEU A 20 14.31 12.37 5.74
C LEU A 20 13.28 12.11 4.64
N LEU A 21 12.78 10.87 4.53
CA LEU A 21 11.76 10.52 3.53
C LEU A 21 10.48 11.34 3.71
N MET A 22 10.01 11.48 4.95
CA MET A 22 8.80 12.26 5.23
C MET A 22 9.00 13.76 5.00
N THR A 23 10.22 14.28 5.16
CA THR A 23 10.58 15.67 4.82
C THR A 23 10.50 15.88 3.32
N ILE A 24 11.13 14.99 2.54
CA ILE A 24 11.08 15.02 1.07
C ILE A 24 9.62 14.97 0.59
N ASN A 25 8.86 13.99 1.06
CA ASN A 25 7.45 13.83 0.70
C ASN A 25 6.63 15.08 1.04
N SER A 26 6.79 15.63 2.25
CA SER A 26 6.07 16.83 2.67
C SER A 26 6.39 18.01 1.76
N ILE A 27 7.67 18.30 1.50
CA ILE A 27 8.10 19.41 0.64
C ILE A 27 7.52 19.25 -0.78
N LEU A 28 7.59 18.04 -1.33
CA LEU A 28 7.11 17.77 -2.68
C LEU A 28 5.59 17.99 -2.78
N VAL A 29 4.78 17.43 -1.88
CA VAL A 29 3.31 17.62 -1.96
C VAL A 29 2.86 19.06 -1.71
N PHE A 30 3.67 19.89 -1.05
CA PHE A 30 3.39 21.33 -0.90
C PHE A 30 3.61 22.11 -2.19
N THR A 31 4.50 21.64 -3.07
CA THR A 31 5.01 22.42 -4.21
C THR A 31 4.63 21.82 -5.56
N LYS A 32 4.28 20.53 -5.61
CA LYS A 32 4.04 19.80 -6.85
C LYS A 32 2.98 18.72 -6.63
N THR A 33 2.20 18.48 -7.68
CA THR A 33 1.22 17.38 -7.72
C THR A 33 1.36 16.64 -9.05
N ALA A 34 1.33 15.31 -8.99
CA ALA A 34 1.23 14.45 -10.15
C ALA A 34 -0.24 14.20 -10.51
N VAL A 35 -0.57 14.32 -11.79
CA VAL A 35 -1.94 14.27 -12.31
C VAL A 35 -1.96 13.37 -13.54
N PHE A 36 -2.90 12.42 -13.57
CA PHE A 36 -3.21 11.66 -14.77
C PHE A 36 -4.19 12.47 -15.66
N PRO A 37 -4.04 12.40 -16.99
CA PRO A 37 -4.95 13.08 -17.91
C PRO A 37 -6.38 12.55 -17.76
N LYS A 38 -7.37 13.34 -18.20
CA LYS A 38 -8.79 12.98 -18.12
C LYS A 38 -9.17 11.70 -18.88
N TYR A 39 -8.37 11.33 -19.88
CA TYR A 39 -8.52 10.07 -20.60
C TYR A 39 -7.90 8.88 -19.87
N TYR A 40 -7.29 9.13 -18.71
CA TYR A 40 -6.68 8.15 -17.82
C TYR A 40 -5.69 7.20 -18.51
N GLN A 41 -5.02 7.68 -19.56
CA GLN A 41 -3.81 7.05 -20.09
C GLN A 41 -2.76 7.00 -18.97
N GLU A 42 -1.89 5.97 -18.97
CA GLU A 42 -0.77 5.85 -18.01
C GLU A 42 0.38 6.84 -18.29
N ILE A 43 0.04 8.07 -18.71
CA ILE A 43 0.96 9.19 -18.92
C ILE A 43 0.78 10.14 -17.75
N LEU A 44 1.87 10.59 -17.14
CA LEU A 44 1.83 11.43 -15.95
C LEU A 44 2.19 12.87 -16.27
N TYR A 45 1.42 13.82 -15.73
CA TYR A 45 1.71 15.25 -15.82
C TYR A 45 2.00 15.81 -14.44
N TYR A 46 2.93 16.75 -14.39
CA TYR A 46 3.32 17.40 -13.15
C TYR A 46 2.85 18.85 -13.13
N LYS A 47 2.09 19.20 -12.10
CA LYS A 47 1.60 20.55 -11.88
C LYS A 47 2.32 21.18 -10.70
N ASN A 48 2.90 22.36 -10.91
CA ASN A 48 3.41 23.18 -9.83
C ASN A 48 2.24 23.77 -9.04
N ASP A 49 2.33 23.69 -7.72
CA ASP A 49 1.32 24.16 -6.79
C ASP A 49 1.75 25.41 -6.06
N ASN A 50 0.76 26.23 -5.71
CA ASN A 50 0.98 27.33 -4.81
C ASN A 50 1.02 26.83 -3.36
N ALA A 51 2.20 26.87 -2.74
CA ALA A 51 2.42 26.42 -1.37
C ALA A 51 1.53 27.15 -0.35
N ILE A 52 1.24 28.44 -0.56
CA ILE A 52 0.36 29.23 0.33
C ILE A 52 -1.06 28.68 0.31
N VAL A 53 -1.58 28.36 -0.88
CA VAL A 53 -2.92 27.77 -1.03
C VAL A 53 -2.98 26.41 -0.34
N ASN A 54 -1.95 25.57 -0.52
CA ASN A 54 -1.86 24.27 0.15
C ASN A 54 -1.80 24.42 1.69
N ILE A 55 -1.08 25.42 2.22
CA ILE A 55 -1.05 25.74 3.66
C ILE A 55 -2.43 26.15 4.16
N ILE A 56 -3.14 27.04 3.46
CA ILE A 56 -4.49 27.46 3.83
C ILE A 56 -5.44 26.27 3.86
N LEU A 57 -5.44 25.44 2.81
CA LEU A 57 -6.27 24.24 2.74
C LEU A 57 -5.96 23.27 3.89
N LEU A 58 -4.69 23.07 4.22
CA LEU A 58 -4.27 22.22 5.33
C LEU A 58 -4.75 22.77 6.68
N ILE A 59 -4.68 24.09 6.90
CA ILE A 59 -5.18 24.73 8.13
C ILE A 59 -6.69 24.51 8.24
N VAL A 60 -7.44 24.79 7.17
CA VAL A 60 -8.90 24.60 7.14
C VAL A 60 -9.25 23.13 7.42
N PHE A 61 -8.61 22.19 6.72
CA PHE A 61 -8.82 20.76 6.93
C PHE A 61 -8.52 20.34 8.36
N SER A 62 -7.41 20.82 8.94
CA SER A 62 -7.04 20.56 10.33
C SER A 62 -8.10 21.08 11.31
N ILE A 63 -8.60 22.30 11.11
CA ILE A 63 -9.66 22.88 11.95
C ILE A 63 -10.94 22.04 11.85
N VAL A 64 -11.36 21.65 10.64
CA VAL A 64 -12.53 20.81 10.42
C VAL A 64 -12.40 19.47 11.16
N ILE A 65 -11.25 18.79 11.05
CA ILE A 65 -10.99 17.53 11.76
C ILE A 65 -11.06 17.72 13.28
N LEU A 66 -10.53 18.83 13.82
CA LEU A 66 -10.58 19.11 15.25
C LEU A 66 -12.00 19.38 15.75
N ILE A 67 -12.77 20.21 15.04
CA ILE A 67 -14.16 20.52 15.39
C ILE A 67 -14.98 19.23 15.35
N PHE A 68 -14.87 18.47 14.26
CA PHE A 68 -15.63 17.24 14.08
C PHE A 68 -15.25 16.18 15.10
N SER A 69 -13.96 16.00 15.40
CA SER A 69 -13.49 15.11 16.46
C SER A 69 -14.05 15.50 17.83
N LYS A 70 -14.00 16.80 18.20
CA LYS A 70 -14.58 17.28 19.46
C LYS A 70 -16.08 17.05 19.54
N TYR A 71 -16.81 17.27 18.44
CA TYR A 71 -18.25 17.02 18.38
C TYR A 71 -18.57 15.54 18.56
N LEU A 72 -17.93 14.65 17.79
CA LEU A 72 -18.16 13.21 17.88
C LEU A 72 -17.80 12.65 19.25
N GLN A 73 -16.75 13.14 19.90
CA GLN A 73 -16.39 12.73 21.27
C GLN A 73 -17.48 12.99 22.31
N LYS A 74 -18.35 13.99 22.08
CA LYS A 74 -19.50 14.30 22.94
C LYS A 74 -20.71 13.44 22.63
N VAL A 75 -20.94 13.12 21.35
CA VAL A 75 -22.20 12.52 20.87
C VAL A 75 -22.15 10.99 20.81
N ILE A 76 -20.98 10.40 20.54
CA ILE A 76 -20.87 8.95 20.31
C ILE A 76 -19.65 8.37 20.99
N ASN A 77 -19.76 7.15 21.54
CA ASN A 77 -18.61 6.41 22.05
C ASN A 77 -17.73 5.88 20.90
N ILE A 78 -16.41 5.83 21.11
CA ILE A 78 -15.43 5.39 20.11
C ILE A 78 -15.75 4.01 19.51
N LYS A 79 -16.21 3.04 20.31
CA LYS A 79 -16.55 1.70 19.79
C LYS A 79 -17.72 1.76 18.80
N ARG A 80 -18.73 2.58 19.10
CA ARG A 80 -19.88 2.80 18.21
C ARG A 80 -19.46 3.59 16.96
N LEU A 81 -18.60 4.60 17.11
CA LEU A 81 -18.06 5.35 15.98
C LEU A 81 -17.28 4.44 15.02
N VAL A 82 -16.40 3.58 15.54
CA VAL A 82 -15.66 2.61 14.73
C VAL A 82 -16.63 1.71 13.96
N LEU A 83 -17.65 1.15 14.62
CA LEU A 83 -18.65 0.31 13.94
C LEU A 83 -19.40 1.07 12.84
N LEU A 84 -19.84 2.30 13.12
CA LEU A 84 -20.53 3.13 12.12
C LEU A 84 -19.64 3.45 10.93
N VAL A 85 -18.37 3.78 11.15
CA VAL A 85 -17.43 4.04 10.05
C VAL A 85 -17.12 2.75 9.28
N MET A 86 -17.00 1.61 9.94
CA MET A 86 -16.86 0.32 9.25
C MET A 86 -18.04 0.04 8.32
N ILE A 87 -19.27 0.29 8.79
CA ILE A 87 -20.50 0.13 7.99
C ILE A 87 -20.54 1.14 6.84
N TYR A 88 -20.23 2.41 7.11
CA TYR A 88 -20.14 3.46 6.09
C TYR A 88 -19.16 3.09 4.98
N MET A 89 -17.95 2.67 5.34
CA MET A 89 -16.92 2.28 4.37
C MET A 89 -17.34 1.05 3.57
N PHE A 90 -17.98 0.06 4.21
CA PHE A 90 -18.53 -1.11 3.53
C PHE A 90 -19.57 -0.69 2.49
N ILE A 91 -20.60 0.05 2.91
CA ILE A 91 -21.73 0.44 2.07
C ILE A 91 -21.26 1.34 0.93
N LEU A 92 -20.43 2.35 1.21
CA LEU A 92 -19.99 3.29 0.18
C LEU A 92 -19.11 2.61 -0.87
N SER A 93 -18.23 1.69 -0.45
CA SER A 93 -17.42 0.88 -1.37
C SER A 93 -18.29 -0.06 -2.21
N LEU A 94 -19.28 -0.70 -1.59
CA LEU A 94 -20.21 -1.59 -2.29
C LEU A 94 -21.07 -0.81 -3.30
N LEU A 95 -21.60 0.35 -2.90
CA LEU A 95 -22.35 1.23 -3.79
C LEU A 95 -21.48 1.69 -4.96
N PHE A 96 -20.23 2.08 -4.70
CA PHE A 96 -19.30 2.44 -5.78
C PHE A 96 -19.09 1.29 -6.76
N ALA A 97 -18.83 0.07 -6.26
CA ALA A 97 -18.67 -1.13 -7.09
C ALA A 97 -19.93 -1.45 -7.92
N ILE A 98 -21.13 -1.38 -7.31
CA ILE A 98 -22.42 -1.66 -7.98
C ILE A 98 -22.75 -0.61 -9.02
N LEU A 99 -22.55 0.68 -8.71
CA LEU A 99 -22.92 1.77 -9.61
C LEU A 99 -21.95 1.88 -10.79
N ARG A 100 -20.69 1.49 -10.61
CA ARG A 100 -19.68 1.46 -11.67
C ARG A 100 -20.07 0.51 -12.80
N ARG A 101 -20.63 -0.67 -12.49
CA ARG A 101 -21.13 -1.68 -13.46
C ARG A 101 -20.14 -2.16 -14.55
N ASP A 102 -18.88 -1.77 -14.50
CA ASP A 102 -17.87 -2.13 -15.51
C ASP A 102 -17.10 -3.42 -15.18
N TYR A 103 -16.53 -4.02 -16.22
CA TYR A 103 -15.70 -5.22 -16.11
C TYR A 103 -14.40 -4.94 -15.35
N VAL A 104 -13.85 -6.01 -14.77
CA VAL A 104 -12.55 -6.01 -14.12
C VAL A 104 -11.46 -5.94 -15.19
N GLN A 105 -10.45 -5.11 -14.99
CA GLN A 105 -9.42 -4.77 -15.99
C GLN A 105 -8.03 -5.20 -15.54
N PHE A 106 -7.06 -5.17 -16.45
CA PHE A 106 -5.63 -5.46 -16.19
C PHE A 106 -5.40 -6.83 -15.51
N ASP A 107 -4.35 -6.96 -14.71
CA ASP A 107 -3.98 -8.19 -13.98
C ASP A 107 -5.15 -8.85 -13.21
N PRO A 108 -6.02 -8.09 -12.50
CA PRO A 108 -7.21 -8.65 -11.86
C PRO A 108 -8.11 -9.49 -12.78
N PHE A 109 -8.29 -9.08 -14.04
CA PHE A 109 -9.11 -9.82 -14.99
C PHE A 109 -8.54 -11.22 -15.22
N ASN A 110 -7.24 -11.29 -15.51
CA ASN A 110 -6.56 -12.54 -15.80
C ASN A 110 -6.56 -13.46 -14.57
N VAL A 111 -6.28 -12.93 -13.37
CA VAL A 111 -6.29 -13.74 -12.13
C VAL A 111 -7.67 -14.33 -11.85
N ILE A 112 -8.74 -13.54 -11.98
CA ILE A 112 -10.11 -14.02 -11.74
C ILE A 112 -10.54 -15.01 -12.82
N ALA A 113 -10.20 -14.75 -14.08
CA ALA A 113 -10.50 -15.66 -15.19
C ALA A 113 -9.85 -17.03 -14.96
N GLN A 114 -8.58 -17.07 -14.55
CA GLN A 114 -7.88 -18.31 -14.27
C GLN A 114 -8.43 -19.03 -13.04
N ALA A 115 -8.81 -18.30 -11.98
CA ALA A 115 -9.49 -18.91 -10.83
C ALA A 115 -10.79 -19.61 -11.25
N LYS A 116 -11.60 -18.98 -12.11
CA LYS A 116 -12.83 -19.58 -12.64
C LYS A 116 -12.58 -20.77 -13.58
N ASN A 117 -11.51 -20.71 -14.39
CA ASN A 117 -11.12 -21.83 -15.24
C ASN A 117 -10.68 -23.03 -14.41
N PHE A 118 -9.89 -22.81 -13.35
CA PHE A 118 -9.42 -23.88 -12.47
C PHE A 118 -10.55 -24.53 -11.67
N ILE A 119 -11.62 -23.79 -11.34
CA ILE A 119 -12.86 -24.37 -10.75
C ILE A 119 -13.52 -25.36 -11.72
N ARG A 120 -13.35 -25.17 -13.03
CA ARG A 120 -13.90 -26.03 -14.10
C ARG A 120 -12.89 -27.05 -14.61
N ASP A 121 -11.84 -27.30 -13.84
CA ASP A 121 -10.71 -28.18 -14.19
C ASP A 121 -10.04 -27.82 -15.52
N ASN A 122 -10.14 -26.56 -15.95
CA ASN A 122 -9.49 -26.05 -17.14
C ASN A 122 -8.17 -25.36 -16.75
N TYR A 123 -7.07 -26.09 -16.90
CA TYR A 123 -5.72 -25.62 -16.59
C TYR A 123 -4.94 -25.11 -17.81
N THR A 124 -5.62 -24.68 -18.88
CA THR A 124 -4.96 -24.16 -20.11
C THR A 124 -4.15 -22.89 -19.89
N GLY A 125 -4.48 -22.10 -18.86
CA GLY A 125 -3.69 -20.93 -18.49
C GLY A 125 -2.26 -21.22 -18.03
N LEU A 126 -1.93 -22.50 -17.75
CA LEU A 126 -0.57 -22.96 -17.45
C LEU A 126 0.21 -23.39 -18.69
N ASP A 127 -0.42 -23.45 -19.87
CA ASP A 127 0.25 -23.88 -21.09
C ASP A 127 1.29 -22.86 -21.56
N ARG A 128 2.37 -23.36 -22.14
CA ARG A 128 3.45 -22.53 -22.71
C ARG A 128 2.90 -21.59 -23.77
N GLY A 129 3.38 -20.35 -23.73
CA GLY A 129 3.02 -19.29 -24.66
C GLY A 129 2.57 -18.03 -23.93
N ASN A 130 1.72 -17.24 -24.58
CA ASN A 130 1.26 -15.95 -24.07
C ASN A 130 0.17 -16.04 -22.99
N ASN A 131 0.05 -17.20 -22.33
CA ASN A 131 -0.86 -17.36 -21.21
C ASN A 131 -0.37 -16.58 -19.99
N TYR A 132 -1.28 -15.86 -19.34
CA TYR A 132 -0.95 -14.97 -18.23
C TYR A 132 -0.24 -15.68 -17.06
N LEU A 133 -0.68 -16.89 -16.67
CA LEU A 133 -0.02 -17.64 -15.58
C LEU A 133 1.27 -18.33 -16.03
N TYR A 134 1.48 -18.50 -17.33
CA TYR A 134 2.77 -18.98 -17.83
C TYR A 134 3.85 -17.91 -17.63
N ILE A 135 3.52 -16.67 -17.97
CA ILE A 135 4.40 -15.52 -17.82
C ILE A 135 4.49 -15.09 -16.36
N TYR A 136 3.36 -14.90 -15.67
CA TYR A 136 3.29 -14.38 -14.31
C TYR A 136 2.92 -15.47 -13.30
N SER A 137 3.66 -16.58 -13.30
CA SER A 137 3.37 -17.74 -12.44
C SER A 137 3.32 -17.44 -10.94
N HIS A 138 3.99 -16.37 -10.48
CA HIS A 138 3.88 -15.89 -9.10
C HIS A 138 2.45 -15.51 -8.68
N GLN A 139 1.55 -15.26 -9.63
CA GLN A 139 0.13 -14.94 -9.39
C GLN A 139 -0.71 -16.17 -9.01
N ILE A 140 -0.16 -17.38 -9.14
CA ILE A 140 -0.87 -18.63 -8.86
C ILE A 140 -1.37 -18.71 -7.42
N THR A 141 -0.70 -18.06 -6.47
CA THR A 141 -1.14 -18.02 -5.07
C THR A 141 -2.39 -17.16 -4.89
N THR A 142 -2.49 -16.04 -5.61
CA THR A 142 -3.69 -15.20 -5.62
C THR A 142 -4.84 -15.92 -6.32
N VAL A 143 -4.56 -16.62 -7.44
CA VAL A 143 -5.52 -17.48 -8.13
C VAL A 143 -6.07 -18.54 -7.20
N PHE A 144 -5.22 -19.22 -6.42
CA PHE A 144 -5.62 -20.23 -5.44
C PHE A 144 -6.59 -19.69 -4.39
N LEU A 145 -6.28 -18.53 -3.81
CA LEU A 145 -7.17 -17.90 -2.83
C LEU A 145 -8.52 -17.50 -3.44
N PHE A 146 -8.51 -16.96 -4.65
CA PHE A 146 -9.75 -16.63 -5.36
C PHE A 146 -10.53 -17.87 -5.76
N GLN A 147 -9.87 -18.95 -6.15
CA GLN A 147 -10.51 -20.24 -6.41
C GLN A 147 -11.25 -20.73 -5.17
N ILE A 148 -10.61 -20.74 -3.99
CA ILE A 148 -11.27 -21.15 -2.74
C ILE A 148 -12.52 -20.30 -2.47
N ILE A 149 -12.40 -18.98 -2.56
CA ILE A 149 -13.51 -18.06 -2.26
C ILE A 149 -14.66 -18.25 -3.26
N LEU A 150 -14.36 -18.34 -4.54
CA LEU A 150 -15.36 -18.52 -5.59
C LEU A 150 -15.99 -19.92 -5.57
N SER A 151 -15.26 -20.95 -5.14
CA SER A 151 -15.83 -22.29 -4.94
C SER A 151 -16.79 -22.34 -3.76
N LEU A 152 -16.50 -21.64 -2.66
CA LEU A 152 -17.32 -21.67 -1.44
C LEU A 152 -18.60 -20.84 -1.55
N PHE A 153 -18.53 -19.68 -2.20
CA PHE A 153 -19.64 -18.71 -2.20
C PHE A 153 -20.29 -18.53 -3.59
N GLY A 154 -19.66 -19.05 -4.65
CA GLY A 154 -20.15 -19.01 -6.03
C GLY A 154 -19.20 -18.30 -7.01
N MET A 155 -19.29 -18.63 -8.29
CA MET A 155 -18.38 -18.11 -9.33
C MET A 155 -18.65 -16.66 -9.77
N THR A 156 -19.52 -15.93 -9.07
CA THR A 156 -19.82 -14.55 -9.44
C THR A 156 -18.71 -13.62 -8.97
N THR A 157 -18.24 -12.74 -9.86
CA THR A 157 -17.20 -11.75 -9.53
C THR A 157 -17.63 -10.81 -8.40
N PHE A 158 -18.94 -10.68 -8.17
CA PHE A 158 -19.52 -9.85 -7.12
C PHE A 158 -19.06 -10.25 -5.71
N ILE A 159 -18.76 -11.53 -5.48
CA ILE A 159 -18.26 -12.03 -4.20
C ILE A 159 -16.91 -11.43 -3.84
N LEU A 160 -16.06 -11.21 -4.85
CA LEU A 160 -14.77 -10.55 -4.63
C LEU A 160 -14.95 -9.07 -4.28
N TYR A 161 -15.97 -8.38 -4.81
CA TYR A 161 -16.30 -7.02 -4.35
C TYR A 161 -16.72 -7.01 -2.88
N ILE A 162 -17.53 -7.98 -2.44
CA ILE A 162 -17.91 -8.12 -1.03
C ILE A 162 -16.66 -8.35 -0.15
N MET A 163 -15.74 -9.22 -0.59
CA MET A 163 -14.45 -9.43 0.09
C MET A 163 -13.63 -8.14 0.20
N GLN A 164 -13.53 -7.34 -0.87
CA GLN A 164 -12.84 -6.05 -0.84
C GLN A 164 -13.52 -5.08 0.16
N CYS A 165 -14.86 -5.02 0.17
CA CYS A 165 -15.60 -4.16 1.09
C CYS A 165 -15.34 -4.54 2.55
N PHE A 166 -15.36 -5.83 2.88
CA PHE A 166 -14.97 -6.30 4.22
C PHE A 166 -13.53 -5.94 4.54
N SER A 167 -12.60 -6.15 3.60
CA SER A 167 -11.19 -5.81 3.79
C SER A 167 -11.01 -4.33 4.14
N ILE A 168 -11.71 -3.42 3.44
CA ILE A 168 -11.71 -1.99 3.73
C ILE A 168 -12.22 -1.70 5.15
N SER A 169 -13.37 -2.26 5.54
CA SER A 169 -13.92 -2.07 6.88
C SER A 169 -12.97 -2.57 7.97
N TYR A 170 -12.37 -3.75 7.78
CA TYR A 170 -11.43 -4.30 8.74
C TYR A 170 -10.07 -3.59 8.74
N ILE A 171 -9.63 -2.97 7.64
CA ILE A 171 -8.48 -2.05 7.64
C ILE A 171 -8.76 -0.90 8.62
N VAL A 172 -9.93 -0.24 8.53
CA VAL A 172 -10.30 0.84 9.46
C VAL A 172 -10.31 0.36 10.91
N PHE A 173 -10.89 -0.81 11.18
CA PHE A 173 -10.86 -1.41 12.51
C PHE A 173 -9.43 -1.62 13.01
N MET A 174 -8.54 -2.16 12.18
CA MET A 174 -7.17 -2.44 12.56
C MET A 174 -6.35 -1.17 12.78
N LEU A 175 -6.55 -0.11 11.97
CA LEU A 175 -5.92 1.19 12.19
C LEU A 175 -6.31 1.77 13.56
N TYR A 176 -7.60 1.70 13.92
CA TYR A 176 -8.08 2.06 15.25
C TYR A 176 -7.43 1.21 16.35
N LYS A 177 -7.42 -0.11 16.20
CA LYS A 177 -6.86 -1.03 17.20
C LYS A 177 -5.37 -0.80 17.43
N ILE A 178 -4.62 -0.49 16.38
CA ILE A 178 -3.19 -0.12 16.45
C ILE A 178 -3.01 1.24 17.15
N ALA A 179 -3.80 2.25 16.80
CA ALA A 179 -3.77 3.55 17.48
C ALA A 179 -4.03 3.40 18.99
N ASP A 180 -5.07 2.63 19.34
CA ASP A 180 -5.50 2.43 20.72
C ASP A 180 -4.43 1.73 21.55
N ILE A 181 -3.85 0.64 21.04
CA ILE A 181 -2.82 -0.10 21.76
C ILE A 181 -1.51 0.68 21.86
N LEU A 182 -1.12 1.45 20.84
CA LEU A 182 0.14 2.21 20.84
C LEU A 182 0.07 3.47 21.71
N PHE A 183 -1.04 4.21 21.63
CA PHE A 183 -1.11 5.57 22.21
C PHE A 183 -2.04 5.69 23.42
N LYS A 184 -2.97 4.74 23.62
CA LYS A 184 -3.93 4.74 24.76
C LYS A 184 -4.61 6.09 24.99
N ASN A 185 -4.93 6.80 23.90
CA ASN A 185 -5.49 8.14 23.96
C ASN A 185 -6.80 8.19 23.16
N LYS A 186 -7.88 8.56 23.84
CA LYS A 186 -9.22 8.64 23.26
C LYS A 186 -9.23 9.55 22.03
N GLU A 187 -8.70 10.77 22.12
CA GLU A 187 -8.74 11.74 21.02
C GLU A 187 -7.99 11.23 19.77
N ILE A 188 -6.83 10.60 19.96
CA ILE A 188 -6.05 9.98 18.85
C ILE A 188 -6.89 8.92 18.14
N ASN A 189 -7.64 8.11 18.89
CA ASN A 189 -8.52 7.10 18.31
C ASN A 189 -9.66 7.73 17.46
N TYR A 190 -10.31 8.81 17.94
CA TYR A 190 -11.35 9.49 17.14
C TYR A 190 -10.77 10.04 15.84
N ILE A 191 -9.63 10.74 15.92
CA ILE A 191 -9.00 11.33 14.74
C ILE A 191 -8.56 10.24 13.76
N THR A 192 -8.01 9.12 14.24
CA THR A 192 -7.64 7.96 13.40
C THR A 192 -8.84 7.43 12.61
N VAL A 193 -9.99 7.27 13.28
CA VAL A 193 -11.23 6.76 12.67
C VAL A 193 -11.82 7.76 11.68
N ILE A 194 -11.82 9.06 12.00
CA ILE A 194 -12.29 10.13 11.09
C ILE A 194 -11.41 10.19 9.84
N LEU A 195 -10.09 10.20 10.00
CA LEU A 195 -9.14 10.21 8.87
C LEU A 195 -9.30 8.97 7.99
N SER A 196 -9.56 7.81 8.61
CA SER A 196 -9.84 6.58 7.86
C SER A 196 -11.14 6.67 7.05
N ALA A 197 -12.18 7.34 7.59
CA ALA A 197 -13.46 7.54 6.90
C ALA A 197 -13.34 8.44 5.66
N VAL A 198 -12.44 9.42 5.69
CA VAL A 198 -12.23 10.37 4.57
C VAL A 198 -11.10 9.96 3.63
N CYS A 199 -10.56 8.75 3.78
CA CYS A 199 -9.55 8.18 2.88
C CYS A 199 -10.22 7.67 1.59
N PHE A 200 -10.62 8.59 0.72
CA PHE A 200 -11.33 8.26 -0.53
C PHE A 200 -10.63 7.26 -1.45
N PRO A 201 -9.28 7.28 -1.62
CA PRO A 201 -8.61 6.26 -2.43
C PRO A 201 -8.95 4.84 -1.94
N LEU A 202 -9.01 4.63 -0.62
CA LEU A 202 -9.34 3.33 -0.03
C LEU A 202 -10.72 2.81 -0.46
N ILE A 203 -11.71 3.70 -0.60
CA ILE A 203 -13.05 3.37 -1.09
C ILE A 203 -12.99 2.99 -2.58
N PHE A 204 -12.31 3.79 -3.41
CA PHE A 204 -12.27 3.55 -4.86
C PHE A 204 -11.51 2.28 -5.23
N TYR A 205 -10.50 1.89 -4.44
CA TYR A 205 -9.74 0.65 -4.61
C TYR A 205 -10.59 -0.63 -4.56
N VAL A 206 -11.82 -0.58 -4.02
CA VAL A 206 -12.76 -1.71 -4.05
C VAL A 206 -12.95 -2.26 -5.47
N SER A 207 -12.85 -1.40 -6.48
CA SER A 207 -13.07 -1.78 -7.88
C SER A 207 -11.86 -2.51 -8.51
N PHE A 208 -10.70 -2.47 -7.87
CA PHE A 208 -9.51 -3.21 -8.27
C PHE A 208 -9.49 -4.57 -7.56
N LEU A 209 -10.16 -5.56 -8.16
CA LEU A 209 -10.37 -6.90 -7.57
C LEU A 209 -9.10 -7.75 -7.51
N TYR A 210 -8.26 -7.43 -6.53
CA TYR A 210 -6.92 -7.96 -6.39
C TYR A 210 -6.53 -8.13 -4.92
N GLY A 211 -5.34 -8.68 -4.66
CA GLY A 211 -4.87 -9.01 -3.32
C GLY A 211 -4.47 -7.84 -2.41
N ILE A 212 -4.51 -6.58 -2.89
CA ILE A 212 -3.99 -5.41 -2.15
C ILE A 212 -4.77 -5.19 -0.84
N LEU A 213 -6.10 -5.04 -0.91
CA LEU A 213 -6.93 -4.72 0.26
C LEU A 213 -6.96 -5.86 1.31
N PRO A 214 -7.21 -7.14 0.96
CA PRO A 214 -7.14 -8.23 1.94
C PRO A 214 -5.72 -8.39 2.49
N GLY A 215 -4.69 -8.20 1.66
CA GLY A 215 -3.30 -8.19 2.09
C GLY A 215 -3.00 -7.09 3.13
N MET A 216 -3.49 -5.86 2.90
CA MET A 216 -3.37 -4.75 3.85
C MET A 216 -4.04 -5.05 5.19
N PHE A 217 -5.27 -5.56 5.17
CA PHE A 217 -5.99 -5.96 6.37
C PHE A 217 -5.17 -6.97 7.19
N LEU A 218 -4.72 -8.04 6.53
CA LEU A 218 -4.00 -9.13 7.19
C LEU A 218 -2.61 -8.69 7.69
N ALA A 219 -1.93 -7.80 6.98
CA ALA A 219 -0.67 -7.21 7.45
C ALA A 219 -0.87 -6.38 8.72
N LEU A 220 -1.91 -5.53 8.78
CA LEU A 220 -2.25 -4.77 9.98
C LEU A 220 -2.70 -5.68 11.14
N LEU A 221 -3.44 -6.75 10.84
CA LEU A 221 -3.79 -7.78 11.82
C LEU A 221 -2.54 -8.41 12.43
N SER A 222 -1.53 -8.71 11.61
CA SER A 222 -0.24 -9.22 12.10
C SER A 222 0.48 -8.20 12.97
N PHE A 223 0.61 -6.93 12.52
CA PHE A 223 1.24 -5.87 13.31
C PHE A 223 0.58 -5.71 14.69
N TYR A 224 -0.75 -5.62 14.72
CA TYR A 224 -1.50 -5.49 15.97
C TYR A 224 -1.25 -6.66 16.93
N ASN A 225 -1.32 -7.91 16.44
CA ASN A 225 -1.13 -9.08 17.28
C ASN A 225 0.31 -9.19 17.82
N ILE A 226 1.31 -8.78 17.04
CA ILE A 226 2.69 -8.74 17.53
C ILE A 226 2.84 -7.65 18.59
N ILE A 227 2.32 -6.44 18.37
CA ILE A 227 2.33 -5.38 19.38
C ILE A 227 1.62 -5.86 20.67
N LYS A 228 0.49 -6.56 20.52
CA LYS A 228 -0.26 -7.13 21.64
C LYS A 228 0.53 -8.21 22.37
N TYR A 229 1.23 -9.10 21.66
CA TYR A 229 2.15 -10.06 22.26
C TYR A 229 3.26 -9.36 23.06
N LEU A 230 3.89 -8.34 22.49
CA LEU A 230 4.99 -7.63 23.14
C LEU A 230 4.53 -6.87 24.41
N LYS A 231 3.25 -6.47 24.48
CA LYS A 231 2.67 -5.80 25.66
C LYS A 231 2.09 -6.76 26.70
N GLU A 232 1.44 -7.84 26.28
CA GLU A 232 0.62 -8.71 27.14
C GLU A 232 1.18 -10.13 27.30
N GLY A 233 2.05 -10.60 26.41
CA GLY A 233 2.75 -11.89 26.51
C GLY A 233 1.95 -13.13 26.06
N PHE A 234 0.71 -12.98 25.60
CA PHE A 234 -0.12 -14.12 25.19
C PHE A 234 0.32 -14.72 23.84
N TRP A 235 0.81 -15.96 23.88
CA TRP A 235 1.43 -16.65 22.74
C TRP A 235 0.51 -16.86 21.52
N TYR A 236 -0.80 -17.02 21.72
CA TYR A 236 -1.74 -17.21 20.59
C TYR A 236 -1.75 -16.01 19.63
N ASN A 237 -1.38 -14.81 20.09
CA ASN A 237 -1.23 -13.64 19.23
C ASN A 237 -0.11 -13.87 18.19
N LEU A 238 0.97 -14.57 18.53
CA LEU A 238 2.03 -14.92 17.58
C LEU A 238 1.50 -15.85 16.49
N ILE A 239 0.61 -16.79 16.82
CA ILE A 239 -0.02 -17.68 15.83
C ILE A 239 -0.89 -16.89 14.87
N ILE A 240 -1.76 -16.02 15.39
CA ILE A 240 -2.60 -15.14 14.56
C ILE A 240 -1.72 -14.29 13.64
N ALA A 241 -0.60 -13.77 14.16
CA ALA A 241 0.34 -12.97 13.39
C ALA A 241 1.04 -13.76 12.28
N ILE A 242 1.47 -15.02 12.53
CA ILE A 242 2.09 -15.91 11.52
C ILE A 242 1.09 -16.21 10.41
N ILE A 243 -0.13 -16.62 10.78
CA ILE A 243 -1.14 -17.02 9.79
C ILE A 243 -1.53 -15.81 8.94
N SER A 244 -1.81 -14.67 9.57
CA SER A 244 -2.24 -13.46 8.86
C SER A 244 -1.18 -12.95 7.89
N ILE A 245 0.09 -12.79 8.29
CA ILE A 245 1.13 -12.28 7.39
C ILE A 245 1.42 -13.23 6.23
N ASN A 246 1.36 -14.55 6.46
CA ASN A 246 1.60 -15.53 5.40
C ASN A 246 0.44 -15.57 4.40
N ILE A 247 -0.82 -15.48 4.84
CA ILE A 247 -1.96 -15.34 3.93
C ILE A 247 -1.88 -14.00 3.17
N ALA A 248 -1.44 -12.91 3.81
CA ALA A 248 -1.24 -11.62 3.15
C ALA A 248 -0.23 -11.73 1.98
N ILE A 249 0.86 -12.49 2.18
CA ILE A 249 1.88 -12.75 1.14
C ILE A 249 1.30 -13.57 -0.02
N LEU A 250 0.40 -14.52 0.25
CA LEU A 250 -0.28 -15.30 -0.80
C LEU A 250 -1.20 -14.44 -1.66
N PHE A 251 -1.88 -13.45 -1.07
CA PHE A 251 -2.68 -12.48 -1.82
C PHE A 251 -1.82 -11.60 -2.73
N ILE A 252 -0.70 -11.08 -2.21
CA ILE A 252 0.26 -10.29 -2.97
C ILE A 252 1.65 -10.34 -2.33
N GLY A 253 2.67 -10.68 -3.13
CA GLY A 253 4.04 -10.87 -2.66
C GLY A 253 4.69 -9.62 -2.02
N ASN A 254 4.19 -8.42 -2.31
CA ASN A 254 4.67 -7.17 -1.70
C ASN A 254 4.51 -7.14 -0.17
N ASN A 255 3.65 -7.98 0.40
CA ASN A 255 3.54 -8.13 1.87
C ASN A 255 4.80 -8.72 2.52
N LEU A 256 5.77 -9.24 1.74
CA LEU A 256 7.10 -9.56 2.25
C LEU A 256 7.78 -8.35 2.90
N ILE A 257 7.50 -7.13 2.43
CA ILE A 257 8.01 -5.90 3.04
C ILE A 257 7.43 -5.71 4.46
N ASN A 258 6.17 -6.08 4.67
CA ASN A 258 5.53 -6.05 5.99
C ASN A 258 6.13 -7.12 6.92
N LEU A 259 6.44 -8.31 6.39
CA LEU A 259 7.15 -9.35 7.15
C LEU A 259 8.56 -8.91 7.55
N LEU A 260 9.31 -8.30 6.63
CA LEU A 260 10.64 -7.76 6.92
C LEU A 260 10.59 -6.61 7.94
N SER A 261 9.54 -5.78 7.90
CA SER A 261 9.30 -4.77 8.93
C SER A 261 9.14 -5.41 10.31
N ILE A 262 8.30 -6.45 10.42
CA ILE A 262 8.12 -7.21 11.65
C ILE A 262 9.46 -7.75 12.15
N PHE A 263 10.21 -8.43 11.28
CA PHE A 263 11.50 -9.02 11.67
C PHE A 263 12.48 -7.95 12.16
N SER A 264 12.55 -6.80 11.48
CA SER A 264 13.42 -5.69 11.86
C SER A 264 13.07 -5.15 13.26
N VAL A 265 11.78 -4.95 13.56
CA VAL A 265 11.35 -4.52 14.90
C VAL A 265 11.64 -5.58 15.95
N LEU A 266 11.36 -6.85 15.66
CA LEU A 266 11.65 -7.96 16.57
C LEU A 266 13.14 -8.10 16.85
N THR A 267 14.01 -7.90 15.85
CA THR A 267 15.47 -7.87 16.05
C THR A 267 15.87 -6.75 17.00
N ILE A 268 15.35 -5.53 16.82
CA ILE A 268 15.62 -4.38 17.71
C ILE A 268 15.15 -4.66 19.14
N TYR A 269 13.98 -5.29 19.30
CA TYR A 269 13.42 -5.69 20.58
C TYR A 269 14.27 -6.79 21.26
N LEU A 270 14.66 -7.82 20.51
CA LEU A 270 15.41 -8.98 21.00
C LEU A 270 16.82 -8.62 21.51
N ILE A 271 17.41 -7.51 21.04
CA ILE A 271 18.65 -6.96 21.59
C ILE A 271 18.48 -6.57 23.06
N LYS A 272 17.32 -6.00 23.42
CA LYS A 272 16.99 -5.59 24.79
C LYS A 272 16.55 -6.79 25.62
N LYS A 273 15.66 -7.63 25.08
CA LYS A 273 15.03 -8.73 25.82
C LYS A 273 14.93 -9.98 24.95
N ILE A 274 15.68 -11.01 25.32
CA ILE A 274 15.65 -12.31 24.66
C ILE A 274 14.31 -13.00 24.96
N ASP A 275 13.62 -13.42 23.91
CA ASP A 275 12.41 -14.22 24.00
C ASP A 275 12.44 -15.34 22.95
N LYS A 276 12.57 -16.58 23.41
CA LYS A 276 12.65 -17.78 22.54
C LYS A 276 11.42 -17.91 21.63
N LYS A 277 10.24 -17.46 22.07
CA LYS A 277 9.01 -17.53 21.28
C LYS A 277 9.06 -16.61 20.06
N LEU A 278 9.75 -15.48 20.14
CA LEU A 278 9.95 -14.57 19.01
C LEU A 278 10.94 -15.17 17.98
N PHE A 279 11.96 -15.89 18.42
CA PHE A 279 12.83 -16.63 17.49
C PHE A 279 12.06 -17.75 16.77
N LEU A 280 11.26 -18.51 17.52
CA LEU A 280 10.36 -19.51 16.93
C LEU A 280 9.38 -18.87 15.95
N PHE A 281 8.80 -17.71 16.29
CA PHE A 281 7.93 -16.96 15.38
C PHE A 281 8.61 -16.62 14.05
N ILE A 282 9.87 -16.16 14.07
CA ILE A 282 10.63 -15.85 12.84
C ILE A 282 10.84 -17.12 12.00
N ILE A 283 11.30 -18.20 12.64
CA ILE A 283 11.56 -19.49 11.99
C ILE A 283 10.26 -20.03 11.36
N TYR A 284 9.17 -20.08 12.13
CA TYR A 284 7.89 -20.56 11.65
C TYR A 284 7.31 -19.65 10.56
N SER A 285 7.48 -18.33 10.66
CA SER A 285 7.02 -17.42 9.61
C SER A 285 7.69 -17.71 8.27
N ILE A 286 9.00 -17.98 8.26
CA ILE A 286 9.75 -18.36 7.05
C ILE A 286 9.31 -19.76 6.57
N PHE A 287 9.17 -20.70 7.49
CA PHE A 287 8.69 -22.05 7.17
C PHE A 287 7.32 -22.03 6.51
N PHE A 288 6.32 -21.34 7.09
CA PHE A 288 4.99 -21.23 6.52
C PHE A 288 4.98 -20.52 5.16
N MET A 289 5.81 -19.48 4.99
CA MET A 289 5.94 -18.77 3.72
C MET A 289 6.39 -19.70 2.59
N LEU A 290 7.41 -20.53 2.86
CA LEU A 290 7.92 -21.50 1.89
C LEU A 290 6.92 -22.65 1.69
N SER A 291 6.43 -23.23 2.78
CA SER A 291 5.53 -24.38 2.77
C SER A 291 4.20 -24.10 2.06
N PHE A 292 3.54 -22.97 2.33
CA PHE A 292 2.28 -22.64 1.65
C PHE A 292 2.46 -22.48 0.15
N LYS A 293 3.53 -21.80 -0.29
CA LYS A 293 3.81 -21.67 -1.72
C LYS A 293 4.07 -23.03 -2.37
N SER A 294 4.89 -23.87 -1.73
CA SER A 294 5.19 -25.22 -2.23
C SER A 294 3.95 -26.11 -2.27
N ILE A 295 3.08 -26.06 -1.25
CA ILE A 295 1.82 -26.81 -1.21
C ILE A 295 0.92 -26.41 -2.39
N ILE A 296 0.76 -25.11 -2.65
CA ILE A 296 -0.07 -24.62 -3.77
C ILE A 296 0.51 -25.05 -5.12
N ILE A 297 1.82 -24.94 -5.29
CA ILE A 297 2.49 -25.39 -6.53
C ILE A 297 2.28 -26.89 -6.73
N ASN A 298 2.58 -27.72 -5.72
CA ASN A 298 2.44 -29.17 -5.79
C ASN A 298 0.98 -29.59 -6.04
N TYR A 299 0.02 -28.88 -5.43
CA TYR A 299 -1.41 -29.10 -5.67
C TYR A 299 -1.71 -28.91 -7.16
N TYR A 300 -1.33 -27.77 -7.75
CA TYR A 300 -1.61 -27.52 -9.16
C TYR A 300 -0.83 -28.42 -10.11
N GLN A 301 0.41 -28.82 -9.79
CA GLN A 301 1.13 -29.81 -10.60
C GLN A 301 0.39 -31.15 -10.61
N THR A 302 -0.11 -31.58 -9.45
CA THR A 302 -0.88 -32.82 -9.33
C THR A 302 -2.21 -32.76 -10.08
N VAL A 303 -3.01 -31.70 -9.90
CA VAL A 303 -4.34 -31.66 -10.53
C VAL A 303 -4.30 -31.34 -12.01
N SER A 304 -3.33 -30.54 -12.46
CA SER A 304 -3.21 -30.16 -13.87
C SER A 304 -2.36 -31.13 -14.69
N GLN A 305 -1.56 -31.98 -14.05
CA GLN A 305 -0.53 -32.81 -14.71
C GLN A 305 0.47 -31.99 -15.55
N LYS A 306 0.72 -30.73 -15.12
CA LYS A 306 1.64 -29.79 -15.77
C LYS A 306 2.61 -29.24 -14.75
N ASP A 307 3.82 -28.94 -15.18
CA ASP A 307 4.76 -28.18 -14.36
C ASP A 307 4.35 -26.72 -14.25
N ILE A 308 4.51 -26.14 -13.05
CA ILE A 308 4.31 -24.71 -12.86
C ILE A 308 5.54 -23.97 -13.39
N PRO A 309 5.37 -23.05 -14.35
CA PRO A 309 6.49 -22.36 -14.97
C PRO A 309 7.20 -21.43 -13.98
N GLN A 310 8.50 -21.21 -14.20
CA GLN A 310 9.27 -20.28 -13.38
C GLN A 310 8.75 -18.84 -13.48
N GLY A 311 8.12 -18.50 -14.61
CA GLY A 311 7.59 -17.18 -14.92
C GLY A 311 8.69 -16.13 -15.09
N VAL A 312 8.27 -14.87 -15.16
CA VAL A 312 9.14 -13.71 -15.31
C VAL A 312 10.15 -13.64 -14.16
N ASN A 313 11.43 -13.65 -14.50
CA ASN A 313 12.50 -13.56 -13.52
C ASN A 313 12.52 -12.17 -12.86
N LYS A 314 12.72 -12.12 -11.54
CA LYS A 314 12.73 -10.86 -10.77
C LYS A 314 13.76 -9.84 -11.27
N ILE A 315 14.87 -10.27 -11.86
CA ILE A 315 15.89 -9.35 -12.38
C ILE A 315 15.39 -8.51 -13.57
N THR A 316 14.41 -9.02 -14.33
CA THR A 316 13.82 -8.29 -15.47
C THR A 316 13.05 -7.05 -15.00
N TRP A 317 12.36 -7.15 -13.86
CA TRP A 317 11.65 -6.02 -13.24
C TRP A 317 12.61 -4.97 -12.69
N VAL A 318 13.78 -5.39 -12.18
CA VAL A 318 14.85 -4.46 -11.78
C VAL A 318 15.41 -3.74 -13.01
N ALA A 319 15.66 -4.49 -14.09
CA ALA A 319 16.14 -3.91 -15.35
C ALA A 319 15.13 -2.90 -15.92
N MET A 320 13.85 -3.28 -16.03
CA MET A 320 12.77 -2.40 -16.49
C MET A 320 12.59 -1.18 -15.58
N GLY A 321 12.68 -1.36 -14.25
CA GLY A 321 12.63 -0.26 -13.31
C GLY A 321 13.71 0.80 -13.52
N MET A 322 14.81 0.49 -14.23
CA MET A 322 15.88 1.44 -14.55
C MET A 322 15.76 2.05 -15.96
N GLN A 323 14.69 1.73 -16.69
CA GLN A 323 14.45 2.17 -18.06
C GLN A 323 13.37 3.26 -18.12
N GLU A 324 13.40 4.01 -19.22
CA GLU A 324 12.33 4.92 -19.63
C GLU A 324 11.58 4.27 -20.80
N GLY A 325 10.31 4.62 -20.96
CA GLY A 325 9.48 4.24 -22.10
C GLY A 325 8.47 5.36 -22.37
N ASP A 326 7.41 5.06 -23.12
CA ASP A 326 6.37 6.06 -23.48
C ASP A 326 5.54 6.58 -22.28
N ARG A 327 5.73 5.98 -21.10
CA ARG A 327 5.12 6.37 -19.83
C ARG A 327 6.13 7.17 -18.99
N GLU A 328 6.14 7.00 -17.68
CA GLU A 328 7.07 7.69 -16.79
C GLU A 328 8.31 6.83 -16.47
N ALA A 329 9.38 7.45 -15.95
CA ALA A 329 10.61 6.77 -15.52
C ALA A 329 10.33 5.57 -14.60
N GLY A 330 10.82 4.39 -15.00
CA GLY A 330 10.66 3.14 -14.28
C GLY A 330 9.24 2.57 -14.25
N PHE A 331 8.32 3.09 -15.07
CA PHE A 331 7.00 2.49 -15.29
C PHE A 331 7.13 1.30 -16.23
N PHE A 332 6.13 0.41 -16.20
CA PHE A 332 6.05 -0.72 -17.13
C PHE A 332 6.13 -0.24 -18.59
N ASN A 333 7.12 -0.76 -19.32
CA ASN A 333 7.41 -0.44 -20.72
C ASN A 333 7.43 -1.67 -21.64
N GLY A 334 6.97 -2.85 -21.17
CA GLY A 334 6.96 -4.09 -21.95
C GLY A 334 8.21 -4.96 -21.79
N PHE A 335 9.37 -4.41 -21.40
CA PHE A 335 10.67 -5.12 -21.40
C PHE A 335 10.63 -6.51 -20.77
N ASN A 336 10.02 -6.66 -19.59
CA ASN A 336 9.97 -7.93 -18.87
C ASN A 336 9.02 -8.98 -19.49
N TYR A 337 8.10 -8.55 -20.36
CA TYR A 337 7.22 -9.42 -21.14
C TYR A 337 7.86 -9.74 -22.51
N ASP A 338 8.32 -8.72 -23.24
CA ASP A 338 8.80 -8.86 -24.63
C ASP A 338 10.01 -9.80 -24.73
N ILE A 339 10.98 -9.67 -23.83
CA ILE A 339 12.17 -10.55 -23.84
C ILE A 339 11.84 -12.01 -23.54
N MET A 340 10.68 -12.30 -22.91
CA MET A 340 10.27 -13.68 -22.65
C MET A 340 9.87 -14.36 -23.95
N THR A 341 9.11 -13.67 -24.80
CA THR A 341 8.65 -14.21 -26.08
C THR A 341 9.80 -14.24 -27.10
N GLU A 342 10.60 -13.17 -27.18
CA GLU A 342 11.75 -13.06 -28.09
C GLU A 342 12.79 -14.16 -27.86
N GLU A 343 13.09 -14.48 -26.60
CA GLU A 343 14.08 -15.51 -26.24
C GLU A 343 13.47 -16.91 -26.04
N ASN A 344 12.26 -17.15 -26.55
CA ASN A 344 11.54 -18.43 -26.42
C ASN A 344 11.46 -18.95 -24.98
N TYR A 345 11.32 -18.05 -24.01
CA TYR A 345 11.23 -18.34 -22.57
C TYR A 345 12.51 -18.96 -21.96
N ASP A 346 13.68 -18.78 -22.58
CA ASP A 346 14.98 -19.22 -22.04
C ASP A 346 15.43 -18.30 -20.87
N ASN A 347 15.22 -18.76 -19.64
CA ASN A 347 15.54 -17.98 -18.43
C ASN A 347 17.04 -17.63 -18.33
N SER A 348 17.94 -18.44 -18.89
CA SER A 348 19.38 -18.15 -18.80
C SER A 348 19.74 -16.92 -19.63
N LYS A 349 19.25 -16.86 -20.88
CA LYS A 349 19.42 -15.72 -21.78
C LYS A 349 18.70 -14.47 -21.26
N ILE A 350 17.47 -14.63 -20.77
CA ILE A 350 16.67 -13.52 -20.21
C ILE A 350 17.40 -12.87 -19.02
N VAL A 351 18.00 -13.67 -18.14
CA VAL A 351 18.82 -13.18 -17.01
C VAL A 351 20.07 -12.48 -17.50
N GLU A 352 20.75 -13.01 -18.52
CA GLU A 352 21.93 -12.39 -19.11
C GLU A 352 21.61 -11.02 -19.73
N ILE A 353 20.57 -10.93 -20.57
CA ILE A 353 20.09 -9.69 -21.19
C ILE A 353 19.72 -8.67 -20.12
N SER A 354 18.98 -9.09 -19.08
CA SER A 354 18.61 -8.20 -17.97
C SER A 354 19.83 -7.66 -17.22
N ARG A 355 20.82 -8.51 -16.93
CA ARG A 355 22.09 -8.08 -16.31
C ARG A 355 22.85 -7.10 -17.18
N LYS A 356 22.90 -7.34 -18.49
CA LYS A 356 23.53 -6.44 -19.46
C LYS A 356 22.82 -5.08 -19.50
N SER A 357 21.49 -5.07 -19.56
CA SER A 357 20.67 -3.85 -19.49
C SER A 357 20.94 -3.05 -18.21
N ILE A 358 20.97 -3.71 -17.05
CA ILE A 358 21.28 -3.04 -15.77
C ILE A 358 22.67 -2.41 -15.80
N LYS A 359 23.70 -3.16 -16.25
CA LYS A 359 25.07 -2.64 -16.37
C LYS A 359 25.16 -1.44 -17.30
N GLN A 360 24.47 -1.48 -18.44
CA GLN A 360 24.40 -0.37 -19.39
C GLN A 360 23.74 0.86 -18.76
N ARG A 361 22.60 0.70 -18.08
CA ARG A 361 21.93 1.82 -17.39
C ARG A 361 22.79 2.40 -16.26
N LEU A 362 23.48 1.58 -15.49
CA LEU A 362 24.44 2.05 -14.49
C LEU A 362 25.59 2.86 -15.11
N ALA A 363 26.10 2.45 -16.27
CA ALA A 363 27.12 3.21 -17.00
C ALA A 363 26.58 4.55 -17.50
N VAL A 364 25.36 4.58 -18.05
CA VAL A 364 24.68 5.83 -18.47
C VAL A 364 24.51 6.77 -17.29
N PHE A 365 24.02 6.28 -16.15
CA PHE A 365 23.85 7.09 -14.95
C PHE A 365 25.18 7.60 -14.37
N LYS A 366 26.23 6.77 -14.39
CA LYS A 366 27.56 7.18 -13.93
C LYS A 366 28.15 8.28 -14.83
N ASN A 367 27.98 8.15 -16.14
CA ASN A 367 28.52 9.11 -17.11
C ASN A 367 27.68 10.39 -17.21
N ASN A 368 26.39 10.34 -16.82
CA ASN A 368 25.47 11.49 -16.83
C ASN A 368 24.75 11.65 -15.48
N PRO A 369 25.43 12.17 -14.42
CA PRO A 369 24.83 12.29 -13.09
C PRO A 369 23.59 13.18 -13.03
N SER A 370 23.51 14.23 -13.87
CA SER A 370 22.33 15.10 -13.97
C SER A 370 21.10 14.35 -14.47
N TYR A 371 21.26 13.52 -15.52
CA TYR A 371 20.20 12.67 -16.04
C TYR A 371 19.82 11.57 -15.03
N ALA A 372 20.78 10.99 -14.32
CA ALA A 372 20.49 10.03 -13.26
C ALA A 372 19.61 10.64 -12.15
N TYR A 373 19.94 11.87 -11.74
CA TYR A 373 19.14 12.62 -10.77
C TYR A 373 17.73 12.89 -11.29
N ASP A 374 17.59 13.37 -12.53
CA ASP A 374 16.29 13.62 -13.16
C ASP A 374 15.42 12.34 -13.24
N PHE A 375 16.00 11.23 -13.72
CA PHE A 375 15.32 9.93 -13.83
C PHE A 375 14.76 9.49 -12.47
N TYR A 376 15.60 9.46 -11.43
CA TYR A 376 15.18 9.00 -10.12
C TYR A 376 14.28 10.00 -9.38
N SER A 377 14.40 11.31 -9.66
CA SER A 377 13.46 12.34 -9.17
C SER A 377 12.07 12.11 -9.75
N ARG A 378 11.92 12.00 -11.08
CA ARG A 378 10.62 11.72 -11.71
C ARG A 378 10.04 10.37 -11.27
N LYS A 379 10.88 9.34 -11.20
CA LYS A 379 10.48 8.02 -10.71
C LYS A 379 10.00 8.04 -9.25
N TYR A 380 10.64 8.83 -8.39
CA TYR A 380 10.20 8.98 -7.01
C TYR A 380 8.90 9.78 -6.94
N GLU A 381 8.88 10.97 -7.53
CA GLU A 381 7.74 11.87 -7.49
C GLU A 381 6.46 11.23 -8.04
N SER A 382 6.54 10.51 -9.16
CA SER A 382 5.40 9.82 -9.75
C SER A 382 4.67 8.85 -8.81
N GLN A 383 5.34 8.42 -7.74
CA GLN A 383 4.79 7.48 -6.76
C GLN A 383 4.26 8.17 -5.50
N PHE A 384 4.86 9.29 -5.11
CA PHE A 384 4.61 9.94 -3.81
C PHE A 384 3.77 11.22 -3.90
N ILE A 385 3.62 11.85 -5.07
CA ILE A 385 2.85 13.10 -5.21
C ILE A 385 1.57 12.97 -6.04
N ASP A 386 1.08 11.74 -6.26
CA ASP A 386 -0.26 11.48 -6.81
C ASP A 386 -1.26 11.31 -5.64
N PRO A 387 -2.19 12.27 -5.42
CA PRO A 387 -3.15 12.19 -4.33
C PRO A 387 -4.16 11.05 -4.47
N THR A 388 -4.40 10.60 -5.69
CA THR A 388 -5.36 9.53 -5.97
C THR A 388 -4.77 8.15 -5.73
N PHE A 389 -3.43 8.05 -5.64
CA PHE A 389 -2.67 6.81 -5.65
C PHE A 389 -3.14 5.85 -6.76
N GLN A 390 -3.41 6.37 -7.96
CA GLN A 390 -3.97 5.64 -9.10
C GLN A 390 -5.31 4.93 -8.84
N SER A 391 -5.96 5.15 -7.69
CA SER A 391 -7.23 4.49 -7.36
C SER A 391 -8.32 4.78 -8.40
N LEU A 392 -8.34 6.00 -8.95
CA LEU A 392 -9.24 6.36 -10.06
C LEU A 392 -8.71 5.90 -11.42
N LEU A 393 -7.38 5.83 -11.63
CA LEU A 393 -6.80 5.36 -12.89
C LEU A 393 -7.10 3.88 -13.13
N ILE A 394 -6.72 3.00 -12.19
CA ILE A 394 -6.83 1.54 -12.36
C ILE A 394 -8.28 1.04 -12.30
N THR A 395 -9.20 1.89 -11.86
CA THR A 395 -10.63 1.61 -11.81
C THR A 395 -11.40 2.39 -12.86
N ALA A 396 -10.76 3.28 -13.62
CA ALA A 396 -11.44 3.99 -14.68
C ALA A 396 -12.05 3.00 -15.68
N PRO A 397 -13.18 3.37 -16.30
CA PRO A 397 -13.90 2.52 -17.24
C PRO A 397 -13.16 2.50 -18.58
N GLN A 398 -12.02 1.80 -18.68
CA GLN A 398 -11.16 1.83 -19.87
C GLN A 398 -11.13 0.52 -20.64
N LYS A 399 -10.95 0.57 -21.96
CA LYS A 399 -10.56 -0.58 -22.76
C LYS A 399 -9.21 -0.31 -23.40
N SER A 400 -8.21 -1.11 -23.03
CA SER A 400 -6.93 -1.18 -23.73
C SER A 400 -7.10 -2.03 -25.00
N ILE A 401 -6.74 -1.47 -26.15
CA ILE A 401 -6.61 -2.19 -27.43
C ILE A 401 -5.14 -2.60 -27.61
N GLU A 402 -4.89 -3.62 -28.43
CA GLU A 402 -3.56 -4.20 -28.72
C GLU A 402 -2.48 -3.15 -29.07
N ASP A 403 -2.84 -2.00 -29.65
CA ASP A 403 -1.91 -0.92 -30.02
C ASP A 403 -1.60 0.08 -28.88
N ASN A 404 -1.71 -0.32 -27.61
CA ASN A 404 -1.59 0.57 -26.43
C ASN A 404 -2.56 1.77 -26.42
N SER A 405 -3.57 1.79 -27.30
CA SER A 405 -4.60 2.83 -27.32
C SER A 405 -5.70 2.49 -26.31
N THR A 406 -5.99 3.45 -25.43
CA THR A 406 -6.97 3.30 -24.35
C THR A 406 -8.21 4.13 -24.65
N PHE A 407 -9.37 3.48 -24.75
CA PHE A 407 -10.65 4.16 -24.95
C PHE A 407 -11.48 4.13 -23.66
N LEU A 408 -12.05 5.27 -23.30
CA LEU A 408 -13.01 5.33 -22.19
C LEU A 408 -14.34 4.73 -22.65
N LEU A 409 -14.85 3.81 -21.85
CA LEU A 409 -16.18 3.26 -21.98
C LEU A 409 -17.21 4.26 -21.44
N ARG A 410 -18.41 4.18 -21.99
CA ARG A 410 -19.53 4.99 -21.54
C ARG A 410 -19.97 4.54 -20.14
N VAL A 411 -19.75 5.41 -19.16
CA VAL A 411 -20.31 5.24 -17.82
C VAL A 411 -21.81 5.50 -17.86
N LYS A 412 -22.62 4.50 -17.47
CA LYS A 412 -24.09 4.62 -17.48
C LYS A 412 -24.61 5.45 -16.30
N ASN A 413 -23.92 5.42 -15.16
CA ASN A 413 -24.37 6.08 -13.95
C ASN A 413 -23.79 7.50 -13.83
N LYS A 414 -24.65 8.51 -13.72
CA LYS A 414 -24.25 9.93 -13.64
C LYS A 414 -23.35 10.26 -12.44
N ILE A 415 -23.53 9.61 -11.29
CA ILE A 415 -22.68 9.85 -10.11
C ILE A 415 -21.27 9.35 -10.38
N VAL A 416 -21.14 8.14 -10.91
CA VAL A 416 -19.83 7.57 -11.26
C VAL A 416 -19.15 8.39 -12.36
N GLU A 417 -19.90 8.84 -13.35
CA GLU A 417 -19.41 9.77 -14.37
C GLU A 417 -18.90 11.07 -13.75
N GLN A 418 -19.59 11.63 -12.76
CA GLN A 418 -19.13 12.81 -12.03
C GLN A 418 -17.85 12.54 -11.20
N ILE A 419 -17.70 11.35 -10.62
CA ILE A 419 -16.51 10.93 -9.86
C ILE A 419 -15.28 10.84 -10.77
N TYR A 420 -15.41 10.31 -11.99
CA TYR A 420 -14.28 10.21 -12.92
C TYR A 420 -14.05 11.51 -13.71
N PHE A 421 -15.09 12.06 -14.34
CA PHE A 421 -14.92 13.08 -15.39
C PHE A 421 -15.51 14.45 -15.03
N GLY A 422 -16.40 14.52 -14.05
CA GLY A 422 -17.19 15.72 -13.74
C GLY A 422 -16.59 16.66 -12.69
N ASN A 423 -17.44 17.49 -12.10
CA ASN A 423 -17.03 18.44 -11.06
C ASN A 423 -16.71 17.75 -9.73
N LEU A 424 -17.38 16.63 -9.44
CA LEU A 424 -17.10 15.84 -8.24
C LEU A 424 -15.67 15.27 -8.25
N SER A 425 -15.17 14.84 -9.42
CA SER A 425 -13.77 14.44 -9.62
C SER A 425 -12.79 15.51 -9.13
N LYS A 426 -13.02 16.78 -9.50
CA LYS A 426 -12.17 17.91 -9.07
C LYS A 426 -12.21 18.11 -7.55
N ILE A 427 -13.40 18.06 -6.95
CA ILE A 427 -13.58 18.22 -5.50
C ILE A 427 -12.86 17.09 -4.76
N LEU A 428 -13.10 15.83 -5.17
CA LEU A 428 -12.44 14.66 -4.61
C LEU A 428 -10.93 14.74 -4.74
N PHE A 429 -10.42 15.20 -5.88
CA PHE A 429 -8.99 15.40 -6.10
C PHE A 429 -8.38 16.35 -5.06
N TYR A 430 -8.99 17.53 -4.84
CA TYR A 430 -8.51 18.47 -3.82
C TYR A 430 -8.65 17.93 -2.39
N LEU A 431 -9.69 17.17 -2.09
CA LEU A 431 -9.85 16.49 -0.79
C LEU A 431 -8.76 15.45 -0.56
N MET A 432 -8.47 14.60 -1.55
CA MET A 432 -7.40 13.61 -1.48
C MET A 432 -6.03 14.28 -1.38
N LYS A 433 -5.83 15.42 -2.05
CA LYS A 433 -4.60 16.20 -1.97
C LYS A 433 -4.37 16.78 -0.58
N VAL A 434 -5.37 17.46 -0.01
CA VAL A 434 -5.23 18.01 1.35
C VAL A 434 -5.09 16.90 2.40
N PHE A 435 -5.72 15.74 2.17
CA PHE A 435 -5.53 14.55 2.98
C PHE A 435 -4.08 14.03 2.90
N GLN A 436 -3.50 13.93 1.71
CA GLN A 436 -2.11 13.53 1.52
C GLN A 436 -1.13 14.48 2.20
N LEU A 437 -1.33 15.80 2.04
CA LEU A 437 -0.60 16.84 2.75
C LEU A 437 -0.65 16.66 4.27
N PHE A 438 -1.85 16.44 4.81
CA PHE A 438 -2.07 16.24 6.24
C PHE A 438 -1.31 15.00 6.74
N ILE A 439 -1.45 13.86 6.07
CA ILE A 439 -0.82 12.61 6.49
C ILE A 439 0.70 12.75 6.45
N TYR A 440 1.29 13.27 5.37
CA TYR A 440 2.75 13.39 5.28
C TYR A 440 3.31 14.35 6.33
N LEU A 441 2.73 15.54 6.51
CA LEU A 441 3.22 16.51 7.48
C LEU A 441 3.15 16.01 8.92
N PHE A 442 2.01 15.46 9.34
CA PHE A 442 1.87 15.03 10.74
C PHE A 442 2.66 13.74 11.01
N THR A 443 2.86 12.88 10.02
CA THR A 443 3.78 11.75 10.15
C THR A 443 5.25 12.18 10.16
N LEU A 444 5.63 13.26 9.46
CA LEU A 444 6.94 13.89 9.62
C LEU A 444 7.16 14.29 11.09
N ILE A 445 6.20 14.97 11.71
CA ILE A 445 6.27 15.32 13.14
C ILE A 445 6.36 14.05 14.02
N PHE A 446 5.75 12.94 13.60
CA PHE A 446 5.80 11.69 14.37
C PHE A 446 7.22 11.12 14.46
N SER A 447 8.04 11.29 13.43
CA SER A 447 9.44 10.85 13.48
C SER A 447 10.21 11.49 14.63
N ILE A 448 9.92 12.75 15.00
CA ILE A 448 10.48 13.44 16.18
C ILE A 448 10.01 12.78 17.48
N ILE A 449 8.76 12.29 17.53
CA ILE A 449 8.25 11.53 18.68
C ILE A 449 9.01 10.22 18.85
N ILE A 450 9.33 9.52 17.75
CA ILE A 450 10.16 8.31 17.78
C ILE A 450 11.54 8.61 18.39
N PHE A 451 12.20 9.70 17.97
CA PHE A 451 13.50 10.11 18.54
C PHE A 451 13.45 10.35 20.06
N LYS A 452 12.36 10.97 20.54
CA LYS A 452 12.17 11.30 21.95
C LYS A 452 11.82 10.07 22.78
N ARG A 453 10.89 9.23 22.30
CA ARG A 453 10.34 8.10 23.05
C ARG A 453 11.20 6.85 22.97
N ARG A 454 11.88 6.63 21.84
CA ARG A 454 12.77 5.48 21.59
C ARG A 454 12.08 4.13 21.88
N ASP A 455 10.79 4.05 21.54
CA ASP A 455 9.99 2.85 21.66
C ASP A 455 9.99 2.10 20.32
N GLU A 456 10.54 0.89 20.31
CA GLU A 456 10.58 0.00 19.15
C GLU A 456 9.19 -0.34 18.60
N LEU A 457 8.14 -0.32 19.44
CA LEU A 457 6.77 -0.58 18.99
C LEU A 457 6.26 0.48 18.00
N TYR A 458 6.88 1.66 17.97
CA TYR A 458 6.56 2.71 17.01
C TYR A 458 7.18 2.48 15.63
N LEU A 459 8.00 1.45 15.44
CA LEU A 459 8.79 1.25 14.21
C LEU A 459 8.12 0.34 13.16
N PHE A 460 7.07 -0.42 13.48
CA PHE A 460 6.42 -1.32 12.52
C PHE A 460 5.93 -0.60 11.25
N ILE A 461 5.23 0.52 11.42
CA ILE A 461 4.71 1.33 10.31
C ILE A 461 5.85 2.09 9.59
N PRO A 462 6.76 2.81 10.29
CA PRO A 462 7.90 3.47 9.65
C PRO A 462 8.81 2.55 8.85
N ILE A 463 9.18 1.37 9.37
CA ILE A 463 10.06 0.43 8.65
C ILE A 463 9.32 -0.15 7.43
N SER A 464 8.03 -0.44 7.56
CA SER A 464 7.20 -0.87 6.42
C SER A 464 7.17 0.18 5.31
N PHE A 465 6.97 1.46 5.67
CA PHE A 465 7.00 2.58 4.72
C PHE A 465 8.39 2.79 4.09
N ILE A 466 9.47 2.74 4.87
CA ILE A 466 10.85 2.82 4.37
C ILE A 466 11.13 1.66 3.40
N GLY A 467 10.80 0.44 3.78
CA GLY A 467 11.01 -0.76 2.98
C GLY A 467 10.25 -0.69 1.65
N GLY A 468 8.99 -0.25 1.67
CA GLY A 468 8.19 0.00 0.48
C GLY A 468 8.82 1.04 -0.44
N SER A 469 9.27 2.16 0.14
CA SER A 469 9.91 3.24 -0.60
C SER A 469 11.19 2.78 -1.29
N ILE A 470 12.09 2.10 -0.57
CA ILE A 470 13.37 1.62 -1.13
C ILE A 470 13.13 0.56 -2.20
N PHE A 471 12.22 -0.38 -1.96
CA PHE A 471 11.91 -1.44 -2.93
C PHE A 471 11.41 -0.85 -4.26
N HIS A 472 10.47 0.09 -4.21
CA HIS A 472 9.87 0.68 -5.41
C HIS A 472 10.73 1.75 -6.10
N ILE A 473 11.86 2.15 -5.51
CA ILE A 473 12.92 2.89 -6.24
C ILE A 473 13.66 1.94 -7.20
N ILE A 474 13.83 0.67 -6.84
CA ILE A 474 14.57 -0.33 -7.62
C ILE A 474 13.63 -1.08 -8.59
N TRP A 475 12.36 -1.24 -8.22
CA TRP A 475 11.35 -1.99 -8.98
C TRP A 475 10.54 -1.11 -9.95
N GLU A 476 9.48 -1.65 -10.55
CA GLU A 476 8.45 -0.87 -11.25
C GLU A 476 7.86 0.21 -10.33
N ALA A 477 7.79 1.44 -10.84
CA ALA A 477 7.22 2.58 -10.14
C ALA A 477 5.74 2.76 -10.48
N LYS A 478 4.89 2.79 -9.45
CA LYS A 478 3.49 3.24 -9.53
C LYS A 478 3.04 3.75 -8.16
N SER A 479 2.28 4.84 -8.10
CA SER A 479 1.74 5.36 -6.83
C SER A 479 0.85 4.34 -6.11
N ARG A 480 0.19 3.44 -6.85
CA ARG A 480 -0.60 2.33 -6.28
C ARG A 480 0.22 1.41 -5.36
N TYR A 481 1.52 1.31 -5.59
CA TYR A 481 2.39 0.46 -4.80
C TYR A 481 2.78 1.09 -3.45
N ILE A 482 2.74 2.42 -3.36
CA ILE A 482 2.96 3.18 -2.12
C ILE A 482 1.68 3.25 -1.27
N PHE A 483 0.51 3.16 -1.92
CA PHE A 483 -0.80 3.30 -1.27
C PHE A 483 -0.98 2.47 0.02
N PRO A 484 -0.64 1.17 0.08
CA PRO A 484 -0.77 0.39 1.32
C PRO A 484 -0.02 1.02 2.50
N TYR A 485 1.22 1.42 2.26
CA TYR A 485 2.09 2.00 3.27
C TYR A 485 1.62 3.39 3.70
N PHE A 486 1.08 4.17 2.77
CA PHE A 486 0.49 5.47 3.05
C PHE A 486 -0.71 5.36 4.00
N VAL A 487 -1.63 4.42 3.76
CA VAL A 487 -2.79 4.18 4.65
C VAL A 487 -2.33 3.79 6.06
N PHE A 488 -1.24 3.03 6.19
CA PHE A 488 -0.71 2.65 7.50
C PHE A 488 -0.21 3.84 8.31
N LEU A 489 0.08 4.99 7.70
CA LEU A 489 0.55 6.19 8.40
C LEU A 489 -0.56 6.91 9.20
N ILE A 490 -1.84 6.63 8.94
CA ILE A 490 -2.98 7.37 9.52
C ILE A 490 -2.93 7.46 11.06
N PRO A 491 -2.67 6.37 11.83
CA PRO A 491 -2.55 6.43 13.29
C PRO A 491 -1.39 7.34 13.76
N LEU A 492 -0.29 7.37 13.01
CA LEU A 492 0.90 8.17 13.35
C LEU A 492 0.61 9.66 13.14
N ALA A 493 -0.02 10.00 12.02
CA ALA A 493 -0.47 11.36 11.72
C ALA A 493 -1.46 11.85 12.78
N ALA A 494 -2.45 11.03 13.15
CA ALA A 494 -3.41 11.36 14.21
C ALA A 494 -2.72 11.66 15.56
N CYS A 495 -1.74 10.83 15.95
CA CYS A 495 -0.99 11.01 17.19
C CYS A 495 -0.23 12.35 17.23
N SER A 496 0.53 12.64 16.17
CA SER A 496 1.27 13.90 16.06
C SER A 496 0.37 15.11 15.95
N PHE A 497 -0.79 14.98 15.33
CA PHE A 497 -1.74 16.07 15.24
C PHE A 497 -2.27 16.48 16.62
N VAL A 498 -2.65 15.49 17.45
CA VAL A 498 -3.05 15.73 18.85
C VAL A 498 -1.90 16.33 19.65
N TYR A 499 -0.68 15.82 19.49
CA TYR A 499 0.51 16.34 20.16
C TYR A 499 0.77 17.80 19.79
N THR A 500 0.71 18.14 18.50
CA THR A 500 0.94 19.49 17.97
C THR A 500 -0.11 20.46 18.50
N LYS A 501 -1.39 20.07 18.47
CA LYS A 501 -2.49 20.85 19.06
C LYS A 501 -2.25 21.16 20.53
N ASN A 502 -1.87 20.16 21.33
CA ASN A 502 -1.61 20.34 22.77
C ASN A 502 -0.38 21.23 23.02
N TYR A 503 0.66 21.09 22.20
CA TYR A 503 1.85 21.94 22.27
C TYR A 503 1.52 23.41 21.98
N LEU A 504 0.77 23.68 20.91
CA LEU A 504 0.31 25.03 20.56
C LEU A 504 -0.57 25.64 21.65
N LYS A 505 -1.52 24.85 22.20
CA LYS A 505 -2.35 25.27 23.34
C LYS A 505 -1.48 25.73 24.52
N ASN A 506 -0.48 24.94 24.89
CA ASN A 506 0.41 25.26 26.02
C ASN A 506 1.25 26.52 25.80
N ILE A 507 1.67 26.80 24.55
CA ILE A 507 2.38 28.05 24.23
C ILE A 507 1.48 29.27 24.42
N ILE A 508 0.22 29.17 23.97
CA ILE A 508 -0.75 30.28 24.09
C ILE A 508 -1.03 30.59 25.57
N PHE A 509 -1.35 29.57 26.39
CA PHE A 509 -1.57 29.77 27.83
C PHE A 509 -0.35 30.33 28.58
N ARG A 510 0.87 29.96 28.16
CA ARG A 510 2.08 30.55 28.75
C ARG A 510 2.20 32.02 28.40
N LYS A 511 1.92 32.42 27.16
CA LYS A 511 1.93 33.84 26.77
C LYS A 511 0.91 34.65 27.57
N GLU A 512 -0.32 34.17 27.73
CA GLU A 512 -1.35 34.85 28.52
C GLU A 512 -0.90 35.10 29.96
N LYS A 513 -0.25 34.13 30.60
CA LYS A 513 0.31 34.26 31.96
C LYS A 513 1.53 35.18 32.10
N TYR A 514 2.16 35.60 31.01
CA TYR A 514 3.27 36.56 31.03
C TYR A 514 2.80 38.01 30.87
N TYR A 515 1.52 38.22 30.53
CA TYR A 515 0.90 39.54 30.37
C TYR A 515 -0.13 39.86 31.47
N GLU A 516 -0.32 38.94 32.42
CA GLU A 516 -0.92 39.16 33.75
C GLU A 516 0.20 39.33 34.78
#